data_AF-A0A7V5H4R1-F1
#
_entry.id   AF-A0A7V5H4R1-F1
#
_cell.length_a   1.000
_cell.length_b   1.000
_cell.length_c   1.000
_cell.angle_alpha   90.00
_cell.angle_beta   90.00
_cell.angle_gamma   90.00
#
_symmetry.space_group_name_H-M   'P 1'
#
loop_
_entity.id
_entity.type
_entity.pdbx_description
1 polymer ?
#
loop_
_entity_poly.entity_id
_entity_poly.type
_entity_poly.pdbx_seq_one_letter_code
_entity_poly.pdbx_strand_id
1 'polypeptide(L)'
;YEEFTAITSRGQMEFITPEEIANVVLWEIKGGNTGHDIINALDNATMGPTYRAGYLRGSALQKMQRLQKEHKSDSVAFELLGPPKLSKLLYEAYLLKRCKFTMDEVLKHSPEFLSNCTQEIIRTDAKLRAEILSIGIPILMADGKKLLRGPEMKIPAYRGSNELEITRENIEKWAAEGWIDLRPENFKLWQERIKKIKEEIESIPEDDTSSQYDRDREYWSETDEVEPGKIVGWLFLQEEQGLRMKD
;
A
#
# COMPACT_ATOMS: atom_id res chain seq x y z
N TYR A 1 9.56 4.41 2.29
CA TYR A 1 8.96 4.98 1.08
C TYR A 1 7.81 4.11 0.55
N GLU A 2 7.45 3.00 1.20
CA GLU A 2 6.49 2.04 0.64
C GLU A 2 5.09 2.64 0.47
N GLU A 3 4.63 3.44 1.45
CA GLU A 3 3.37 4.22 1.36
C GLU A 3 3.34 5.14 0.14
N PHE A 4 4.42 5.90 -0.11
CA PHE A 4 4.54 6.76 -1.30
C PHE A 4 4.53 5.94 -2.59
N THR A 5 5.25 4.80 -2.65
CA THR A 5 5.26 3.91 -3.81
C THR A 5 3.85 3.44 -4.16
N ALA A 6 3.08 3.00 -3.15
CA ALA A 6 1.74 2.46 -3.33
C ALA A 6 0.75 3.53 -3.83
N ILE A 7 0.68 4.69 -3.17
CA ILE A 7 -0.29 5.74 -3.53
C ILE A 7 0.03 6.45 -4.84
N THR A 8 1.31 6.53 -5.22
CA THR A 8 1.74 7.15 -6.48
C THR A 8 1.90 6.12 -7.61
N SER A 9 1.54 4.86 -7.38
CA SER A 9 1.45 3.85 -8.43
C SER A 9 0.48 4.33 -9.52
N ARG A 10 0.76 3.95 -10.78
CA ARG A 10 -0.11 4.27 -11.90
C ARG A 10 -1.54 3.77 -11.62
N GLY A 11 -2.54 4.59 -11.91
CA GLY A 11 -3.95 4.32 -11.62
C GLY A 11 -4.41 4.57 -10.18
N GLN A 12 -3.51 4.99 -9.27
CA GLN A 12 -3.87 5.41 -7.91
C GLN A 12 -3.97 6.96 -7.84
N MET A 13 -3.50 7.60 -6.77
CA MET A 13 -3.48 9.06 -6.68
C MET A 13 -2.49 9.69 -7.67
N GLU A 14 -1.50 8.90 -8.11
CA GLU A 14 -0.42 9.34 -8.98
C GLU A 14 0.25 10.60 -8.41
N PHE A 15 0.76 11.50 -9.24
CA PHE A 15 1.50 12.64 -8.73
C PHE A 15 1.27 13.88 -9.60
N ILE A 16 1.24 15.05 -8.96
CA ILE A 16 1.28 16.36 -9.59
C ILE A 16 2.29 17.23 -8.82
N THR A 17 2.99 18.11 -9.53
CA THR A 17 4.01 18.96 -8.90
C THR A 17 3.42 20.21 -8.25
N PRO A 18 4.02 20.73 -7.18
CA PRO A 18 3.62 22.01 -6.60
C PRO A 18 3.66 23.17 -7.61
N GLU A 19 4.60 23.14 -8.57
CA GLU A 19 4.70 24.16 -9.63
C GLU A 19 3.51 24.12 -10.59
N GLU A 20 3.00 22.93 -10.91
CA GLU A 20 1.78 22.78 -11.73
C GLU A 20 0.56 23.30 -10.98
N ILE A 21 0.44 22.99 -9.68
CA ILE A 21 -0.62 23.54 -8.83
C ILE A 21 -0.53 25.08 -8.79
N ALA A 22 0.66 25.64 -8.56
CA ALA A 22 0.87 27.07 -8.48
C ALA A 22 0.54 27.78 -9.81
N ASN A 23 0.87 27.15 -10.94
CA ASN A 23 0.49 27.67 -12.25
C ASN A 23 -1.02 27.73 -12.39
N VAL A 24 -1.76 26.65 -12.12
CA VAL A 24 -3.22 26.68 -12.24
C VAL A 24 -3.83 27.76 -11.32
N VAL A 25 -3.37 27.87 -10.07
CA VAL A 25 -3.82 28.92 -9.14
C VAL A 25 -3.60 30.32 -9.71
N LEU A 26 -2.44 30.59 -10.31
CA LEU A 26 -2.15 31.88 -10.94
C LEU A 26 -3.07 32.19 -12.13
N TRP A 27 -3.45 31.17 -12.90
CA TRP A 27 -4.34 31.34 -14.06
C TRP A 27 -5.78 31.62 -13.62
N GLU A 28 -6.27 30.91 -12.60
CA GLU A 28 -7.57 31.16 -11.96
C GLU A 28 -7.66 32.58 -11.39
N ILE A 29 -6.64 33.02 -10.64
CA ILE A 29 -6.60 34.38 -10.06
C ILE A 29 -6.63 35.47 -11.13
N LYS A 30 -5.98 35.24 -12.28
CA LYS A 30 -5.90 36.23 -13.37
C LYS A 30 -7.17 36.33 -14.21
N GLY A 31 -8.22 35.58 -13.88
CA GLY A 31 -9.47 35.57 -14.65
C GLY A 31 -9.30 34.92 -16.01
N GLY A 32 -8.42 33.92 -16.13
CA GLY A 32 -8.40 33.04 -17.30
C GLY A 32 -9.78 32.41 -17.52
N ASN A 33 -10.21 32.28 -18.77
CA ASN A 33 -11.52 31.72 -19.09
C ASN A 33 -11.52 30.21 -18.76
N THR A 34 -12.35 29.77 -17.82
CA THR A 34 -12.33 28.41 -17.23
C THR A 34 -13.23 27.38 -17.94
N GLY A 35 -13.94 27.76 -19.02
CA GLY A 35 -14.72 26.82 -19.85
C GLY A 35 -16.00 26.29 -19.20
N HIS A 36 -16.86 27.19 -18.72
CA HIS A 36 -18.15 26.93 -18.06
C HIS A 36 -19.21 26.23 -18.94
N ASP A 37 -19.03 24.94 -19.20
CA ASP A 37 -20.12 23.97 -19.01
C ASP A 37 -19.89 23.41 -17.61
N ILE A 38 -20.87 23.46 -16.70
CA ILE A 38 -20.64 23.22 -15.25
C ILE A 38 -19.96 21.86 -15.01
N ILE A 39 -20.27 20.86 -15.85
CA ILE A 39 -19.65 19.54 -15.83
C ILE A 39 -18.18 19.59 -16.31
N ASN A 40 -17.90 20.21 -17.46
CA ASN A 40 -16.53 20.40 -17.96
C ASN A 40 -15.68 21.29 -17.04
N ALA A 41 -16.28 22.27 -16.38
CA ALA A 41 -15.59 23.14 -15.43
C ALA A 41 -15.23 22.38 -14.15
N LEU A 42 -16.10 21.48 -13.67
CA LEU A 42 -15.79 20.64 -12.50
C LEU A 42 -14.72 19.59 -12.81
N ASP A 43 -14.78 19.01 -14.01
CA ASP A 43 -13.77 18.08 -14.48
C ASP A 43 -12.43 18.80 -14.71
N ASN A 44 -12.39 19.94 -15.40
CA ASN A 44 -11.15 20.72 -15.52
C ASN A 44 -10.65 21.34 -14.20
N ALA A 45 -11.52 21.56 -13.21
CA ALA A 45 -11.14 22.06 -11.89
C ALA A 45 -10.39 21.03 -11.03
N THR A 46 -10.39 19.75 -11.43
CA THR A 46 -9.67 18.69 -10.72
C THR A 46 -8.43 18.28 -11.52
N MET A 47 -7.25 18.51 -10.94
CA MET A 47 -5.99 18.23 -11.60
C MET A 47 -5.73 16.74 -11.70
N GLY A 48 -5.32 16.29 -12.89
CA GLY A 48 -4.87 14.92 -13.14
C GLY A 48 -3.36 14.75 -12.91
N PRO A 49 -2.88 13.50 -12.99
CA PRO A 49 -1.44 13.20 -13.06
C PRO A 49 -0.77 13.94 -14.22
N THR A 50 0.51 14.27 -14.07
CA THR A 50 1.29 14.86 -15.17
C THR A 50 2.51 14.03 -15.50
N TYR A 51 2.94 14.07 -16.78
CA TYR A 51 4.16 13.41 -17.22
C TYR A 51 5.38 13.87 -16.41
N ARG A 52 5.47 15.18 -16.13
CA ARG A 52 6.57 15.74 -15.33
C ARG A 52 6.57 15.14 -13.92
N ALA A 53 5.41 15.01 -13.30
CA ALA A 53 5.29 14.40 -11.99
C ALA A 53 5.65 12.90 -12.04
N GLY A 54 5.20 12.17 -13.05
CA GLY A 54 5.61 10.77 -13.26
C GLY A 54 7.13 10.60 -13.40
N TYR A 55 7.80 11.50 -14.14
CA TYR A 55 9.25 11.53 -14.23
C TYR A 55 9.92 11.83 -12.89
N LEU A 56 9.42 12.81 -12.14
CA LEU A 56 9.96 13.18 -10.82
C LEU A 56 9.71 12.10 -9.76
N ARG A 57 8.67 11.28 -9.90
CA ARG A 57 8.37 10.15 -9.00
C ARG A 57 9.57 9.22 -8.86
N GLY A 58 10.22 8.86 -9.97
CA GLY A 58 11.41 7.99 -9.95
C GLY A 58 12.56 8.60 -9.14
N SER A 59 12.85 9.89 -9.35
CA SER A 59 13.88 10.61 -8.60
C SER A 59 13.54 10.73 -7.10
N ALA A 60 12.27 10.96 -6.76
CA ALA A 60 11.79 10.99 -5.38
C ALA A 60 11.98 9.63 -4.69
N LEU A 61 11.59 8.54 -5.35
CA LEU A 61 11.77 7.17 -4.84
C LEU A 61 13.24 6.85 -4.60
N GLN A 62 14.12 7.13 -5.56
CA GLN A 62 15.56 6.91 -5.41
C GLN A 62 16.15 7.72 -4.25
N LYS A 63 15.72 8.98 -4.09
CA LYS A 63 16.15 9.83 -2.97
C LYS A 63 15.70 9.26 -1.62
N MET A 64 14.45 8.80 -1.52
CA MET A 64 13.94 8.19 -0.29
C MET A 64 14.63 6.85 0.03
N GLN A 65 14.89 6.01 -0.98
CA GLN A 65 15.67 4.78 -0.82
C GLN A 65 17.09 5.06 -0.31
N ARG A 66 17.74 6.09 -0.85
CA ARG A 66 19.07 6.52 -0.38
C ARG A 66 19.02 6.96 1.09
N LEU A 67 18.04 7.78 1.47
CA LEU A 67 17.87 8.24 2.86
C LEU A 67 17.57 7.09 3.83
N GLN A 68 16.75 6.12 3.42
CA GLN A 68 16.48 4.92 4.23
C GLN A 68 17.76 4.11 4.48
N LYS A 69 18.61 3.94 3.46
CA LYS A 69 19.91 3.28 3.59
C LYS A 69 20.87 4.06 4.50
N GLU A 70 20.93 5.39 4.34
CA GLU A 70 21.78 6.28 5.14
C GLU A 70 21.40 6.26 6.63
N HIS A 71 20.10 6.34 6.92
CA HIS A 71 19.60 6.40 8.30
C HIS A 71 19.28 5.04 8.92
N LYS A 72 19.42 3.94 8.16
CA LYS A 72 19.07 2.57 8.58
C LYS A 72 17.68 2.49 9.20
N SER A 73 16.73 3.18 8.59
CA SER A 73 15.37 3.31 9.10
C SER A 73 14.39 2.88 8.03
N ASP A 74 13.66 1.81 8.31
CA ASP A 74 12.66 1.33 7.37
C ASP A 74 11.45 2.25 7.36
N SER A 75 11.07 2.72 6.17
CA SER A 75 9.92 3.60 6.00
C SER A 75 8.80 2.81 5.32
N VAL A 76 7.93 2.22 6.14
CA VAL A 76 6.83 1.37 5.67
C VAL A 76 5.57 2.22 5.48
N ALA A 77 4.94 2.63 6.58
CA ALA A 77 3.76 3.51 6.57
C ALA A 77 3.70 4.37 7.83
N PHE A 78 3.17 5.59 7.69
CA PHE A 78 3.00 6.54 8.80
C PHE A 78 1.53 6.82 9.15
N GLU A 79 0.57 6.17 8.47
CA GLU A 79 -0.86 6.43 8.62
C GLU A 79 -1.23 7.90 8.37
N LEU A 80 -0.48 8.54 7.46
CA LEU A 80 -0.71 9.92 7.03
C LEU A 80 -1.43 9.98 5.68
N LEU A 81 -1.32 8.92 4.87
CA LEU A 81 -1.81 8.90 3.50
C LEU A 81 -2.69 7.68 3.28
N GLY A 82 -3.98 7.90 3.02
CA GLY A 82 -4.94 6.81 2.75
C GLY A 82 -5.63 6.24 4.00
N PRO A 83 -6.51 5.24 3.81
CA PRO A 83 -7.22 4.59 4.92
C PRO A 83 -6.29 3.64 5.70
N PRO A 84 -6.63 3.27 6.96
CA PRO A 84 -5.83 2.35 7.79
C PRO A 84 -5.49 1.00 7.13
N LYS A 85 -6.33 0.58 6.19
CA LYS A 85 -6.11 -0.60 5.37
C LYS A 85 -4.82 -0.54 4.55
N LEU A 86 -4.40 0.64 4.07
CA LEU A 86 -3.15 0.80 3.32
C LEU A 86 -1.97 0.38 4.20
N SER A 87 -1.83 1.02 5.35
CA SER A 87 -0.73 0.78 6.28
C SER A 87 -0.73 -0.68 6.76
N LYS A 88 -1.91 -1.26 7.04
CA LYS A 88 -2.05 -2.70 7.33
C LYS A 88 -1.36 -3.54 6.24
N LEU A 89 -1.80 -3.39 4.99
CA LEU A 89 -1.31 -4.22 3.88
C LEU A 89 0.19 -4.02 3.64
N LEU A 90 0.68 -2.79 3.80
CA LEU A 90 2.10 -2.47 3.69
C LEU A 90 2.92 -3.20 4.76
N TYR A 91 2.47 -3.19 6.02
CA TYR A 91 3.17 -3.90 7.09
C TYR A 91 3.08 -5.42 6.93
N GLU A 92 1.98 -5.98 6.46
CA GLU A 92 1.87 -7.42 6.19
C GLU A 92 2.85 -7.89 5.10
N ALA A 93 2.89 -7.18 3.97
CA ALA A 93 3.89 -7.45 2.92
C ALA A 93 5.32 -7.21 3.43
N TYR A 94 5.53 -6.16 4.22
CA TYR A 94 6.82 -5.85 4.81
C TYR A 94 7.30 -6.92 5.80
N LEU A 95 6.40 -7.57 6.54
CA LEU A 95 6.77 -8.70 7.40
C LEU A 95 7.27 -9.90 6.58
N LEU A 96 6.65 -10.18 5.43
CA LEU A 96 7.15 -11.21 4.49
C LEU A 96 8.55 -10.84 3.96
N LYS A 97 8.76 -9.57 3.61
CA LYS A 97 10.09 -9.04 3.24
C LYS A 97 11.11 -9.20 4.37
N ARG A 98 10.72 -8.93 5.61
CA ARG A 98 11.61 -9.06 6.79
C ARG A 98 11.97 -10.50 7.12
N CYS A 99 11.12 -11.45 6.76
CA CYS A 99 11.44 -12.88 6.76
C CYS A 99 12.39 -13.27 5.59
N LYS A 100 12.78 -12.31 4.75
CA LYS A 100 13.62 -12.47 3.55
C LYS A 100 13.01 -13.38 2.49
N PHE A 101 11.68 -13.42 2.42
CA PHE A 101 11.01 -14.16 1.37
C PHE A 101 10.99 -13.40 0.06
N THR A 102 11.22 -14.12 -1.02
CA THR A 102 10.83 -13.76 -2.39
C THR A 102 9.35 -14.07 -2.62
N MET A 103 8.75 -13.51 -3.67
CA MET A 103 7.38 -13.87 -4.07
C MET A 103 7.22 -15.38 -4.31
N ASP A 104 8.25 -16.04 -4.86
CA ASP A 104 8.28 -17.49 -5.05
C ASP A 104 8.31 -18.28 -3.74
N GLU A 105 9.10 -17.82 -2.77
CA GLU A 105 9.18 -18.47 -1.46
C GLU A 105 7.87 -18.35 -0.68
N VAL A 106 7.17 -17.22 -0.81
CA VAL A 106 5.83 -17.08 -0.23
C VAL A 106 4.87 -18.14 -0.80
N LEU A 107 4.95 -18.45 -2.10
CA LEU A 107 4.12 -19.49 -2.72
C LEU A 107 4.55 -20.92 -2.37
N LYS A 108 5.83 -21.15 -2.09
CA LYS A 108 6.39 -22.49 -1.79
C LYS A 108 6.12 -22.95 -0.36
N HIS A 109 6.08 -22.02 0.60
CA HIS A 109 5.90 -22.35 2.01
C HIS A 109 4.43 -22.50 2.41
N SER A 110 4.15 -23.20 3.51
CA SER A 110 2.78 -23.31 4.02
C SER A 110 2.36 -22.01 4.72
N PRO A 111 1.05 -21.67 4.74
CA PRO A 111 0.55 -20.49 5.46
C PRO A 111 0.93 -20.47 6.95
N GLU A 112 1.00 -21.63 7.61
CA GLU A 112 1.41 -21.76 9.00
C GLU A 112 2.90 -21.43 9.18
N PHE A 113 3.75 -21.82 8.23
CA PHE A 113 5.16 -21.46 8.26
C PHE A 113 5.35 -19.94 8.12
N LEU A 114 4.67 -19.33 7.15
CA LEU A 114 4.70 -17.87 6.94
C LEU A 114 4.20 -17.11 8.18
N SER A 115 3.08 -17.58 8.76
CA SER A 115 2.51 -17.06 10.00
C SER A 115 3.49 -17.14 11.17
N ASN A 116 4.15 -18.28 11.36
CA ASN A 116 5.14 -18.43 12.44
C ASN A 116 6.36 -17.52 12.24
N CYS A 117 6.89 -17.42 11.01
CA CYS A 117 8.03 -16.55 10.71
C CYS A 117 7.71 -15.08 10.99
N THR A 118 6.57 -14.59 10.50
CA THR A 118 6.16 -13.19 10.71
C THR A 118 5.80 -12.90 12.17
N GLN A 119 5.20 -13.86 12.87
CA GLN A 119 4.97 -13.76 14.32
C GLN A 119 6.28 -13.67 15.10
N GLU A 120 7.31 -14.44 14.72
CA GLU A 120 8.61 -14.37 15.39
C GLU A 120 9.28 -13.02 15.19
N ILE A 121 9.17 -12.41 14.00
CA ILE A 121 9.60 -11.01 13.76
C ILE A 121 8.88 -10.07 14.73
N ILE A 122 7.55 -10.15 14.83
CA ILE A 122 6.77 -9.29 15.73
C ILE A 122 7.13 -9.53 17.20
N ARG A 123 7.50 -10.74 17.61
CA ARG A 123 7.91 -11.03 18.99
C ARG A 123 9.30 -10.46 19.31
N THR A 124 10.25 -10.64 18.41
CA THR A 124 11.68 -10.34 18.63
C THR A 124 12.02 -8.88 18.35
N ASP A 125 11.43 -8.27 17.32
CA ASP A 125 11.69 -6.88 16.96
C ASP A 125 10.75 -5.93 17.71
N ALA A 126 11.20 -5.52 18.92
CA ALA A 126 10.46 -4.59 19.75
C ALA A 126 10.29 -3.20 19.12
N LYS A 127 11.26 -2.77 18.29
CA LYS A 127 11.22 -1.46 17.63
C LYS A 127 10.14 -1.45 16.56
N LEU A 128 10.15 -2.42 15.65
CA LEU A 128 9.13 -2.56 14.61
C LEU A 128 7.73 -2.69 15.22
N ARG A 129 7.59 -3.53 16.25
CA ARG A 129 6.32 -3.68 16.96
C ARG A 129 5.85 -2.35 17.55
N ALA A 130 6.74 -1.58 18.18
CA ALA A 130 6.38 -0.28 18.74
C ALA A 130 5.99 0.73 17.64
N GLU A 131 6.69 0.75 16.51
CA GLU A 131 6.37 1.61 15.35
C GLU A 131 4.95 1.35 14.83
N ILE A 132 4.62 0.08 14.56
CA ILE A 132 3.28 -0.34 14.12
C ILE A 132 2.19 0.09 15.12
N LEU A 133 2.39 -0.19 16.40
CA LEU A 133 1.41 0.12 17.43
C LEU A 133 1.27 1.64 17.66
N SER A 134 2.33 2.42 17.45
CA SER A 134 2.34 3.87 17.66
C SER A 134 1.51 4.64 16.66
N ILE A 135 1.36 4.13 15.43
CA ILE A 135 0.50 4.72 14.41
C ILE A 135 -0.97 4.27 14.54
N GLY A 136 -1.29 3.50 15.57
CA GLY A 136 -2.65 3.07 15.90
C GLY A 136 -3.12 1.83 15.13
N ILE A 137 -2.18 1.01 14.62
CA ILE A 137 -2.49 -0.25 13.93
C ILE A 137 -2.24 -1.41 14.89
N PRO A 138 -3.28 -2.13 15.31
CA PRO A 138 -3.11 -3.29 16.17
C PRO A 138 -2.67 -4.52 15.35
N ILE A 139 -2.10 -5.50 16.06
CA ILE A 139 -1.57 -6.73 15.48
C ILE A 139 -2.32 -7.92 16.09
N LEU A 140 -3.08 -8.64 15.27
CA LEU A 140 -3.75 -9.89 15.63
C LEU A 140 -2.74 -11.04 15.51
N MET A 141 -2.44 -11.71 16.62
CA MET A 141 -1.46 -12.79 16.67
C MET A 141 -1.96 -14.06 15.96
N ALA A 142 -1.06 -14.99 15.64
CA ALA A 142 -1.39 -16.20 14.88
C ALA A 142 -2.43 -17.10 15.55
N ASP A 143 -2.58 -17.02 16.88
CA ASP A 143 -3.60 -17.75 17.63
C ASP A 143 -5.03 -17.21 17.45
N GLY A 144 -5.18 -16.04 16.81
CA GLY A 144 -6.44 -15.34 16.61
C GLY A 144 -7.13 -14.87 17.89
N LYS A 145 -6.46 -14.96 19.05
CA LYS A 145 -7.00 -14.67 20.38
C LYS A 145 -6.30 -13.49 21.04
N LYS A 146 -5.03 -13.26 20.72
CA LYS A 146 -4.25 -12.15 21.26
C LYS A 146 -4.18 -11.01 20.27
N LEU A 147 -4.50 -9.81 20.75
CA LEU A 147 -4.35 -8.57 20.01
C LEU A 147 -3.31 -7.71 20.72
N LEU A 148 -2.23 -7.36 20.03
CA LEU A 148 -1.30 -6.34 20.48
C LEU A 148 -1.82 -4.99 20.01
N ARG A 149 -1.95 -4.02 20.91
CA ARG A 149 -2.43 -2.67 20.58
C ARG A 149 -1.63 -1.59 21.28
N GLY A 150 -1.57 -0.43 20.65
CA GLY A 150 -1.16 0.83 21.28
C GLY A 150 -2.27 1.41 22.18
N PRO A 151 -2.03 2.59 22.78
CA PRO A 151 -3.06 3.33 23.51
C PRO A 151 -4.21 3.77 22.59
N GLU A 152 -3.91 4.05 21.32
CA GLU A 152 -4.88 4.40 20.29
C GLU A 152 -4.99 3.27 19.25
N MET A 153 -6.19 3.12 18.69
CA MET A 153 -6.47 2.23 17.57
C MET A 153 -7.30 2.98 16.52
N LYS A 154 -6.92 2.89 15.25
CA LYS A 154 -7.68 3.51 14.15
C LYS A 154 -8.94 2.72 13.80
N ILE A 155 -8.86 1.39 13.91
CA ILE A 155 -9.96 0.47 13.65
C ILE A 155 -10.23 -0.34 14.93
N PRO A 156 -11.49 -0.45 15.38
CA PRO A 156 -12.68 0.18 14.80
C PRO A 156 -12.72 1.70 15.00
N ALA A 157 -13.27 2.40 14.02
CA ALA A 157 -13.61 3.81 14.16
C ALA A 157 -14.63 4.00 15.28
N TYR A 158 -14.49 5.07 16.07
CA TYR A 158 -15.40 5.37 17.16
C TYR A 158 -16.82 5.63 16.65
N ARG A 159 -17.80 4.88 17.16
CA ARG A 159 -19.22 4.96 16.78
C ARG A 159 -20.13 5.40 17.92
N GLY A 160 -19.59 6.13 18.90
CA GLY A 160 -20.36 6.61 20.07
C GLY A 160 -20.40 5.65 21.26
N SER A 161 -19.67 4.53 21.20
CA SER A 161 -19.50 3.59 22.32
C SER A 161 -18.00 3.35 22.58
N ASN A 162 -17.63 3.29 23.86
CA ASN A 162 -16.30 2.90 24.30
C ASN A 162 -16.17 1.39 24.53
N GLU A 163 -17.29 0.67 24.46
CA GLU A 163 -17.34 -0.78 24.56
C GLU A 163 -17.49 -1.39 23.17
N LEU A 164 -16.68 -2.43 22.91
CA LEU A 164 -16.66 -3.18 21.66
C LEU A 164 -17.06 -4.62 21.96
N GLU A 165 -18.07 -5.11 21.25
CA GLU A 165 -18.47 -6.50 21.35
C GLU A 165 -17.48 -7.38 20.59
N ILE A 166 -16.80 -8.29 21.30
CA ILE A 166 -15.80 -9.18 20.71
C ILE A 166 -16.50 -10.45 20.20
N THR A 167 -17.00 -10.37 18.97
CA THR A 167 -17.51 -11.53 18.22
C THR A 167 -16.53 -11.95 17.14
N ARG A 168 -16.67 -13.17 16.61
CA ARG A 168 -15.84 -13.63 15.49
C ARG A 168 -16.02 -12.72 14.29
N GLU A 169 -17.26 -12.36 13.98
CA GLU A 169 -17.62 -11.50 12.85
C GLU A 169 -16.98 -10.12 12.97
N ASN A 170 -16.96 -9.54 14.17
CA ASN A 170 -16.32 -8.26 14.41
C ASN A 170 -14.80 -8.34 14.28
N ILE A 171 -14.17 -9.40 14.79
CA ILE A 171 -12.73 -9.62 14.63
C ILE A 171 -12.38 -9.72 13.13
N GLU A 172 -13.12 -10.53 12.35
CA GLU A 172 -12.86 -10.64 10.91
C GLU A 172 -13.00 -9.30 10.20
N LYS A 173 -14.04 -8.53 10.54
CA LYS A 173 -14.27 -7.20 9.98
C LYS A 173 -13.12 -6.24 10.30
N TRP A 174 -12.76 -6.10 11.57
CA TRP A 174 -11.72 -5.16 11.99
C TRP A 174 -10.34 -5.57 11.48
N ALA A 175 -10.08 -6.88 11.45
CA ALA A 175 -8.91 -7.42 10.79
C ALA A 175 -8.88 -7.00 9.33
N ALA A 176 -9.93 -7.26 8.56
CA ALA A 176 -10.00 -6.87 7.14
C ALA A 176 -9.84 -5.36 6.90
N GLU A 177 -10.36 -4.52 7.79
CA GLU A 177 -10.36 -3.06 7.67
C GLU A 177 -9.01 -2.41 8.02
N GLY A 178 -8.26 -2.93 9.00
CA GLY A 178 -7.02 -2.25 9.40
C GLY A 178 -6.19 -2.88 10.52
N TRP A 179 -6.41 -4.14 10.90
CA TRP A 179 -5.49 -4.82 11.82
C TRP A 179 -4.52 -5.69 11.03
N ILE A 180 -3.25 -5.68 11.38
CA ILE A 180 -2.28 -6.63 10.82
C ILE A 180 -2.66 -8.02 11.32
N ASP A 181 -2.90 -8.94 10.39
CA ASP A 181 -3.40 -10.27 10.68
C ASP A 181 -2.30 -11.33 10.46
N LEU A 182 -1.80 -11.89 11.57
CA LEU A 182 -0.75 -12.90 11.55
C LEU A 182 -1.31 -14.33 11.50
N ARG A 183 -2.63 -14.51 11.35
CA ARG A 183 -3.23 -15.86 11.27
C ARG A 183 -2.89 -16.53 9.93
N PRO A 184 -2.74 -17.87 9.88
CA PRO A 184 -2.47 -18.60 8.64
C PRO A 184 -3.44 -18.29 7.50
N GLU A 185 -4.72 -18.04 7.81
CA GLU A 185 -5.75 -17.72 6.82
C GLU A 185 -5.42 -16.44 6.03
N ASN A 186 -4.81 -15.44 6.66
CA ASN A 186 -4.40 -14.22 5.98
C ASN A 186 -3.21 -14.49 5.04
N PHE A 187 -2.27 -15.36 5.41
CA PHE A 187 -1.15 -15.73 4.54
C PHE A 187 -1.60 -16.54 3.32
N LYS A 188 -2.65 -17.34 3.46
CA LYS A 188 -3.30 -17.97 2.30
C LYS A 188 -3.84 -16.91 1.32
N LEU A 189 -4.48 -15.86 1.82
CA LEU A 189 -4.92 -14.73 0.99
C LEU A 189 -3.73 -14.02 0.32
N TRP A 190 -2.62 -13.81 1.03
CA TRP A 190 -1.39 -13.26 0.44
C TRP A 190 -0.81 -14.16 -0.66
N GLN A 191 -0.87 -15.48 -0.51
CA GLN A 191 -0.46 -16.41 -1.57
C GLN A 191 -1.38 -16.29 -2.81
N GLU A 192 -2.69 -16.21 -2.61
CA GLU A 192 -3.65 -16.00 -3.71
C GLU A 192 -3.38 -14.70 -4.47
N ARG A 193 -3.06 -13.61 -3.75
CA ARG A 193 -2.67 -12.31 -4.33
C ARG A 193 -1.40 -12.41 -5.16
N ILE A 194 -0.34 -13.01 -4.61
CA ILE A 194 0.94 -13.18 -5.30
C ILE A 194 0.78 -14.08 -6.52
N LYS A 195 -0.06 -15.12 -6.44
CA LYS A 195 -0.35 -16.00 -7.58
C LYS A 195 -0.99 -15.22 -8.73
N LYS A 196 -1.98 -14.36 -8.45
CA LYS A 196 -2.61 -13.50 -9.46
C LYS A 196 -1.61 -12.54 -10.10
N ILE A 197 -0.72 -11.94 -9.31
CA ILE A 197 0.36 -11.09 -9.85
C ILE A 197 1.22 -11.89 -10.84
N LYS A 198 1.62 -13.11 -10.48
CA LYS A 198 2.42 -13.97 -11.38
C LYS A 198 1.67 -14.36 -12.65
N GLU A 199 0.40 -14.75 -12.52
CA GLU A 199 -0.45 -15.07 -13.67
C GLU A 199 -0.58 -13.87 -14.64
N GLU A 200 -0.70 -12.65 -14.11
CA GLU A 200 -0.73 -11.43 -14.92
C GLU A 200 0.61 -11.20 -15.66
N ILE A 201 1.74 -11.35 -14.97
CA ILE A 201 3.08 -11.25 -15.57
C ILE A 201 3.26 -12.29 -16.69
N GLU A 202 2.84 -13.54 -16.45
CA GLU A 202 2.95 -14.64 -17.41
C GLU A 202 2.02 -14.47 -18.62
N SER A 203 0.93 -13.73 -18.48
CA SER A 203 -0.03 -13.46 -19.56
C SER A 203 0.47 -12.44 -20.60
N ILE A 204 1.47 -11.63 -20.25
CA ILE A 204 2.06 -10.63 -21.14
C ILE A 204 2.97 -11.33 -22.16
N PRO A 205 2.79 -11.15 -23.48
CA PRO A 205 3.69 -11.75 -24.47
C PRO A 205 5.16 -11.37 -24.24
N GLU A 206 6.10 -12.30 -24.43
CA GLU A 206 7.53 -12.05 -24.17
C GLU A 206 8.15 -10.99 -25.10
N ASP A 207 7.57 -10.82 -26.29
CA ASP A 207 7.99 -9.87 -27.33
C ASP A 207 7.21 -8.55 -27.29
N ASP A 208 6.28 -8.38 -26.35
CA ASP A 208 5.53 -7.12 -26.19
C ASP A 208 6.43 -6.04 -25.58
N THR A 209 6.64 -4.97 -26.35
CA THR A 209 7.41 -3.78 -25.95
C THR A 209 6.53 -2.52 -25.93
N SER A 210 5.21 -2.70 -25.98
CA SER A 210 4.24 -1.61 -26.03
C SER A 210 4.07 -0.98 -24.64
N SER A 211 3.50 0.23 -24.62
CA SER A 211 3.13 0.90 -23.37
C SER A 211 1.80 0.41 -22.77
N GLN A 212 1.26 -0.70 -23.29
CA GLN A 212 -0.01 -1.26 -22.83
C GLN A 212 0.10 -1.79 -21.40
N TYR A 213 1.21 -2.46 -21.08
CA TYR A 213 1.45 -3.06 -19.77
C TYR A 213 2.43 -2.19 -18.97
N ASP A 214 1.97 -1.68 -17.84
CA ASP A 214 2.76 -0.84 -16.92
C ASP A 214 3.42 -1.61 -15.78
N ARG A 215 3.01 -2.87 -15.56
CA ARG A 215 3.48 -3.78 -14.52
C ARG A 215 3.98 -5.09 -15.13
N ASP A 216 4.85 -4.95 -16.11
CA ASP A 216 5.44 -6.06 -16.84
C ASP A 216 6.54 -6.80 -16.05
N ARG A 217 7.21 -7.74 -16.70
CA ARG A 217 8.31 -8.50 -16.09
C ARG A 217 9.41 -7.59 -15.56
N GLU A 218 9.75 -6.50 -16.25
CA GLU A 218 10.80 -5.58 -15.83
C GLU A 218 10.40 -4.87 -14.52
N TYR A 219 9.16 -4.39 -14.42
CA TYR A 219 8.62 -3.77 -13.21
C TYR A 219 8.75 -4.67 -11.96
N TRP A 220 8.51 -5.98 -12.10
CA TRP A 220 8.54 -6.94 -11.00
C TRP A 220 9.90 -7.63 -10.76
N SER A 221 10.83 -7.58 -11.72
CA SER A 221 12.13 -8.28 -11.65
C SER A 221 13.30 -7.41 -11.19
N GLU A 222 13.05 -6.14 -10.83
CA GLU A 222 14.09 -5.25 -10.29
C GLU A 222 14.77 -5.84 -9.04
N THR A 223 14.03 -6.61 -8.23
CA THR A 223 14.55 -7.32 -7.07
C THR A 223 13.83 -8.65 -6.88
N ASP A 224 14.53 -9.66 -6.36
CA ASP A 224 13.91 -10.93 -5.95
C ASP A 224 13.09 -10.79 -4.65
N GLU A 225 13.24 -9.69 -3.92
CA GLU A 225 12.58 -9.46 -2.63
C GLU A 225 11.11 -9.08 -2.80
N VAL A 226 10.30 -9.35 -1.76
CA VAL A 226 8.97 -8.75 -1.65
C VAL A 226 9.09 -7.22 -1.60
N GLU A 227 8.37 -6.52 -2.48
CA GLU A 227 8.29 -5.06 -2.55
C GLU A 227 6.90 -4.56 -2.10
N PRO A 228 6.73 -4.22 -0.80
CA PRO A 228 5.42 -3.89 -0.22
C PRO A 228 4.66 -2.82 -0.99
N GLY A 229 5.32 -1.72 -1.34
CA GLY A 229 4.69 -0.61 -2.05
C GLY A 229 4.18 -0.99 -3.45
N LYS A 230 4.93 -1.82 -4.20
CA LYS A 230 4.51 -2.28 -5.53
C LYS A 230 3.31 -3.23 -5.44
N ILE A 231 3.36 -4.20 -4.52
CA ILE A 231 2.29 -5.18 -4.32
C ILE A 231 1.01 -4.48 -3.84
N VAL A 232 1.11 -3.59 -2.85
CA VAL A 232 -0.07 -2.89 -2.32
C VAL A 232 -0.66 -1.91 -3.34
N GLY A 233 0.18 -1.26 -4.15
CA GLY A 233 -0.29 -0.46 -5.29
C GLY A 233 -1.11 -1.27 -6.30
N TRP A 234 -0.70 -2.52 -6.57
CA TRP A 234 -1.47 -3.46 -7.40
C TRP A 234 -2.78 -3.89 -6.72
N LEU A 235 -2.75 -4.21 -5.42
CA LEU A 235 -3.94 -4.61 -4.66
C LEU A 235 -5.05 -3.55 -4.68
N PHE A 236 -4.69 -2.27 -4.58
CA PHE A 236 -5.67 -1.19 -4.63
C PHE A 236 -6.36 -1.03 -5.97
N LEU A 237 -5.72 -1.43 -7.06
CA LEU A 237 -6.37 -1.44 -8.36
C LEU A 237 -7.30 -2.64 -8.51
N GLN A 238 -6.83 -3.83 -8.13
CA GLN A 238 -7.51 -5.08 -8.42
C GLN A 238 -8.60 -5.44 -7.41
N GLU A 239 -8.33 -5.26 -6.11
CA GLU A 239 -9.26 -5.68 -5.04
C GLU A 239 -10.20 -4.55 -4.61
N GLU A 240 -9.70 -3.31 -4.54
CA GLU A 240 -10.49 -2.19 -4.03
C GLU A 240 -11.27 -1.45 -5.11
N GLN A 241 -11.16 -1.86 -6.39
CA GLN A 241 -11.66 -1.11 -7.55
C GLN A 241 -11.22 0.37 -7.49
N GLY A 242 -10.07 0.63 -6.85
CA GLY A 242 -9.60 1.95 -6.49
C GLY A 242 -8.92 2.66 -7.64
N LEU A 243 -9.33 2.39 -8.87
CA LEU A 243 -8.87 3.12 -10.04
C LEU A 243 -9.30 4.58 -9.90
N ARG A 244 -8.32 5.47 -9.78
CA ARG A 244 -8.53 6.92 -9.66
C ARG A 244 -8.00 7.64 -10.89
N MET A 245 -8.25 7.08 -12.07
CA MET A 245 -7.94 7.75 -13.32
C MET A 245 -9.12 8.61 -13.77
N LYS A 246 -8.76 9.72 -14.42
CA LYS A 246 -9.65 10.39 -15.36
C LYS A 246 -9.30 9.84 -16.73
N ASP A 247 -10.27 9.19 -17.37
CA ASP A 247 -10.20 8.86 -18.80
C ASP A 247 -10.78 10.03 -19.62
#